data_AF-A4NX19-F1
#
_entry.id   AF-A4NX19-F1
#
_cell.length_a   1.000
_cell.length_b   1.000
_cell.length_c   1.000
_cell.angle_alpha   90.00
_cell.angle_beta   90.00
_cell.angle_gamma   90.00
#
_symmetry.space_group_name_H-M   'P 1'
#
loop_
_entity.id
_entity.type
_entity.pdbx_description
1 polymer ?
#
loop_
_entity_poly.entity_id
_entity_poly.type
_entity_poly.pdbx_seq_one_letter_code
_entity_poly.pdbx_strand_id
1 'polypeptide(L)'
;MNNQIPLLGITGYSGSGKTTLLEKLIPELIARHILVSVIKHSHHNMQVDKEGKDSWRMKEAGSSQVILANDERWAIMTETPKPVSLDYLAQQFDRTLTDLVLVEGFKQEPIPKILLHRQEMTKPLPEIDEYVVAVATNYPLEIDRTLLDINRIPQIADFIENWLHHFHGAR
;
A
#
# COMPACT_ATOMS: atom_id res chain seq x y z
N MET A 1 12.14 -21.75 -3.75
CA MET A 1 10.96 -21.10 -4.35
C MET A 1 10.85 -19.73 -3.73
N ASN A 2 10.88 -18.65 -4.53
CA ASN A 2 10.93 -17.30 -3.98
C ASN A 2 9.56 -16.97 -3.37
N ASN A 3 9.48 -17.08 -2.05
CA ASN A 3 8.29 -17.12 -1.23
C ASN A 3 7.83 -15.71 -0.86
N GLN A 4 7.86 -14.76 -1.80
CA GLN A 4 7.65 -13.34 -1.53
C GLN A 4 6.19 -12.97 -1.81
N ILE A 5 5.55 -12.34 -0.82
CA ILE A 5 4.20 -11.77 -0.94
C ILE A 5 4.25 -10.69 -2.03
N PRO A 6 3.32 -10.70 -3.01
CA PRO A 6 3.21 -9.66 -4.02
C PRO A 6 3.05 -8.27 -3.39
N LEU A 7 3.85 -7.31 -3.85
CA LEU A 7 3.76 -5.90 -3.46
C LEU A 7 3.28 -5.08 -4.66
N LEU A 8 2.26 -4.25 -4.46
CA LEU A 8 1.77 -3.33 -5.49
C LEU A 8 1.65 -1.91 -4.93
N GLY A 9 2.42 -0.99 -5.52
CA GLY A 9 2.43 0.42 -5.13
C GLY A 9 1.23 1.18 -5.66
N ILE A 10 0.66 2.08 -4.84
CA ILE A 10 -0.27 3.11 -5.27
C ILE A 10 0.46 4.45 -5.15
N THR A 11 0.87 5.01 -6.29
CA THR A 11 1.71 6.22 -6.34
C THR A 11 0.97 7.39 -6.99
N GLY A 12 1.51 8.59 -6.81
CA GLY A 12 0.92 9.84 -7.29
C GLY A 12 1.24 11.01 -6.37
N TYR A 13 0.94 12.22 -6.80
CA TYR A 13 1.11 13.41 -5.97
C TYR A 13 0.25 13.37 -4.70
N SER A 14 0.62 14.18 -3.71
CA SER A 14 -0.29 14.44 -2.58
C SER A 14 -1.59 15.04 -3.12
N GLY A 15 -2.74 14.63 -2.57
CA GLY A 15 -4.06 15.07 -3.04
C GLY A 15 -4.62 14.35 -4.27
N SER A 16 -3.89 13.42 -4.91
CA SER A 16 -4.40 12.61 -6.03
C SER A 16 -5.56 11.65 -5.68
N GLY A 17 -5.80 11.44 -4.38
CA GLY A 17 -6.84 10.54 -3.88
C GLY A 17 -6.38 9.10 -3.60
N LYS A 18 -5.08 8.85 -3.36
CA LYS A 18 -4.54 7.52 -3.02
C LYS A 18 -5.29 6.83 -1.87
N THR A 19 -5.37 7.48 -0.69
CA THR A 19 -6.12 6.94 0.46
C THR A 19 -7.58 6.68 0.10
N THR A 20 -8.24 7.62 -0.57
CA THR A 20 -9.64 7.48 -0.98
C THR A 20 -9.85 6.35 -2.00
N LEU A 21 -8.88 6.09 -2.87
CA LEU A 21 -8.90 4.94 -3.76
C LEU A 21 -8.78 3.65 -2.94
N LEU A 22 -7.80 3.57 -2.03
CA LEU A 22 -7.56 2.40 -1.20
C LEU A 22 -8.76 2.05 -0.31
N GLU A 23 -9.41 3.04 0.31
CA GLU A 23 -10.61 2.86 1.14
C GLU A 23 -11.76 2.18 0.37
N LYS A 24 -11.86 2.41 -0.94
CA LYS A 24 -12.88 1.78 -1.80
C LYS A 24 -12.42 0.48 -2.42
N LEU A 25 -11.14 0.39 -2.75
CA LEU A 25 -10.54 -0.73 -3.45
C LEU A 25 -10.34 -1.95 -2.54
N ILE A 26 -9.96 -1.74 -1.27
CA ILE A 26 -9.74 -2.83 -0.31
C ILE A 26 -11.02 -3.66 -0.10
N PRO A 27 -12.21 -3.07 0.17
CA PRO A 27 -13.45 -3.84 0.25
C PRO A 27 -13.78 -4.62 -1.02
N GLU A 28 -13.55 -4.03 -2.20
CA GLU A 28 -13.79 -4.68 -3.50
C GLU A 28 -12.88 -5.90 -3.70
N LEU A 29 -11.59 -5.80 -3.35
CA LEU A 29 -10.64 -6.92 -3.43
C LEU A 29 -10.98 -8.02 -2.41
N ILE A 30 -11.38 -7.67 -1.19
CA ILE A 30 -11.84 -8.63 -0.18
C ILE A 30 -13.10 -9.36 -0.64
N ALA A 31 -14.04 -8.66 -1.30
CA ALA A 31 -15.23 -9.28 -1.87
C ALA A 31 -14.92 -10.30 -2.97
N ARG A 32 -13.71 -10.23 -3.56
CA ARG A 32 -13.15 -11.19 -4.53
C ARG A 32 -12.28 -12.26 -3.87
N HIS A 33 -12.33 -12.38 -2.54
CA HIS A 33 -11.56 -13.33 -1.74
C HIS A 33 -10.04 -13.12 -1.79
N ILE A 34 -9.57 -11.90 -2.07
CA ILE A 34 -8.16 -11.54 -1.98
C ILE A 34 -7.89 -10.97 -0.58
N LEU A 35 -7.00 -11.60 0.19
CA LEU A 35 -6.59 -11.11 1.50
C LEU A 35 -5.56 -9.98 1.33
N VAL A 36 -6.01 -8.74 1.55
CA VAL A 36 -5.20 -7.54 1.33
C VAL A 36 -4.65 -6.99 2.64
N SER A 37 -3.33 -6.78 2.68
CA SER A 37 -2.64 -5.98 3.70
C SER A 37 -2.13 -4.67 3.11
N VAL A 38 -1.79 -3.70 3.97
CA VAL A 38 -1.36 -2.36 3.54
C VAL A 38 -0.10 -1.92 4.25
N ILE A 39 0.89 -1.45 3.50
CA ILE A 39 2.01 -0.66 4.02
C ILE A 39 1.76 0.79 3.67
N LYS A 40 1.69 1.66 4.68
CA LYS A 40 1.59 3.11 4.49
C LYS A 40 2.84 3.78 5.04
N HIS A 41 3.53 4.55 4.20
CA HIS A 41 4.66 5.36 4.61
C HIS A 41 4.24 6.83 4.77
N SER A 42 4.46 7.38 5.96
CA SER A 42 4.19 8.78 6.30
C SER A 42 5.51 9.51 6.54
N HIS A 43 5.59 10.79 6.15
CA HIS A 43 6.69 11.68 6.52
C HIS A 43 6.47 12.38 7.89
N HIS A 44 5.31 12.16 8.51
CA HIS A 44 4.97 12.65 9.83
C HIS A 44 5.12 11.54 10.87
N ASN A 45 5.45 11.93 12.11
CA ASN A 45 5.53 11.00 13.22
C ASN A 45 4.21 10.24 13.36
N MET A 46 4.27 8.92 13.39
CA MET A 46 3.09 8.06 13.54
C MET A 46 2.94 7.68 15.00
N GLN A 47 1.76 7.91 15.56
CA GLN A 47 1.41 7.46 16.91
C GLN A 47 0.33 6.39 16.82
N VAL A 48 0.68 5.16 17.16
CA VAL A 48 -0.25 4.02 17.18
C VAL A 48 -1.08 4.03 18.48
N ASP A 49 -0.48 4.51 19.56
CA ASP A 49 -1.11 4.62 20.86
C ASP A 49 -1.48 6.05 21.24
N LYS A 50 -2.08 6.20 22.42
CA LYS A 50 -2.48 7.50 22.96
C LYS A 50 -1.45 7.98 23.98
N GLU A 51 -0.97 9.22 23.79
CA GLU A 51 -0.06 9.87 24.71
C GLU A 51 -0.54 9.79 26.17
N GLY A 52 0.39 9.47 27.08
CA GLY A 52 0.12 9.33 28.51
C GLY A 52 -0.55 8.02 28.94
N LYS A 53 -0.96 7.14 28.02
CA LYS A 53 -1.47 5.80 28.34
C LYS A 53 -0.35 4.78 28.56
N ASP A 54 -0.70 3.61 29.06
CA ASP A 54 0.28 2.63 29.55
C ASP A 54 1.25 2.15 28.46
N SER A 55 0.76 1.83 27.26
CA SER A 55 1.63 1.45 26.12
C SER A 55 2.60 2.55 25.73
N TRP A 56 2.14 3.81 25.76
CA TRP A 56 2.96 4.97 25.43
C TRP A 56 4.06 5.14 26.47
N ARG A 57 3.70 5.03 27.76
CA ARG A 57 4.66 5.11 28.88
C ARG A 57 5.69 3.98 28.84
N MET A 58 5.29 2.77 28.44
CA MET A 58 6.20 1.63 28.27
C MET A 58 7.22 1.86 27.13
N LYS A 59 6.76 2.44 26.01
CA LYS A 59 7.64 2.83 24.91
C LYS A 59 8.59 3.96 25.35
N GLU A 60 8.08 5.04 25.95
CA GLU A 60 8.92 6.16 26.43
C GLU A 60 9.92 5.73 27.52
N ALA A 61 9.62 4.67 28.27
CA ALA A 61 10.55 4.07 29.22
C ALA A 61 11.72 3.31 28.55
N GLY A 62 11.72 3.19 27.22
CA GLY A 62 12.80 2.60 26.43
C GLY A 62 12.52 1.21 25.86
N SER A 63 11.27 0.74 25.87
CA SER A 63 10.96 -0.54 25.22
C SER A 63 11.14 -0.44 23.71
N SER A 64 11.96 -1.31 23.12
CA SER A 64 12.15 -1.35 21.66
C SER A 64 10.91 -1.82 20.92
N GLN A 65 10.05 -2.61 21.60
CA GLN A 65 8.79 -3.09 21.06
C GLN A 65 7.70 -3.10 22.13
N VAL A 66 6.47 -2.77 21.76
CA VAL A 66 5.29 -2.86 22.62
C VAL A 66 4.15 -3.52 21.85
N ILE A 67 3.61 -4.61 22.40
CA ILE A 67 2.40 -5.28 21.88
C ILE A 67 1.20 -4.86 22.73
N LEU A 68 0.15 -4.38 22.08
CA LEU A 68 -1.16 -4.14 22.65
C LEU A 68 -2.11 -5.21 22.12
N ALA A 69 -2.91 -5.84 22.97
CA ALA A 69 -3.86 -6.87 22.56
C ALA A 69 -5.16 -6.80 23.37
N ASN A 70 -6.26 -7.17 22.73
CA ASN A 70 -7.55 -7.50 23.35
C ASN A 70 -8.19 -8.68 22.58
N ASP A 71 -9.42 -9.05 22.95
CA ASP A 71 -10.13 -10.20 22.35
C ASP A 71 -10.47 -10.02 20.85
N GLU A 72 -10.43 -8.79 20.33
CA GLU A 72 -10.80 -8.48 18.94
C GLU A 72 -9.59 -8.30 18.03
N ARG A 73 -8.46 -7.78 18.56
CA ARG A 73 -7.30 -7.38 17.77
C ARG A 73 -6.05 -7.18 18.61
N TRP A 74 -4.93 -7.13 17.93
CA TRP A 74 -3.65 -6.72 18.51
C TRP A 74 -2.91 -5.77 17.56
N ALA A 75 -1.96 -5.04 18.11
CA ALA A 75 -1.05 -4.17 17.38
C ALA A 75 0.34 -4.25 18.01
N ILE A 76 1.38 -4.14 17.18
CA ILE A 76 2.77 -4.04 17.62
C ILE A 76 3.35 -2.71 17.14
N MET A 77 4.03 -2.02 18.05
CA MET A 77 4.84 -0.84 17.74
C MET A 77 6.31 -1.21 17.95
N THR A 78 7.14 -0.95 16.95
CA THR A 78 8.56 -1.27 16.95
C THR A 78 9.35 0.00 16.67
N GLU A 79 10.20 0.39 17.62
CA GLU A 79 11.13 1.51 17.44
C GLU A 79 12.25 1.12 16.49
N THR A 80 12.48 1.93 15.46
CA THR A 80 13.52 1.68 14.46
C THR A 80 14.55 2.82 14.51
N PRO A 81 15.71 2.63 15.17
CA PRO A 81 16.76 3.65 15.25
C PRO A 81 17.29 4.10 13.89
N LYS A 82 17.08 3.27 12.86
CA LYS A 82 17.35 3.55 11.45
C LYS A 82 16.14 3.09 10.62
N PRO A 83 15.85 3.74 9.48
CA PRO A 83 14.83 3.27 8.56
C PRO A 83 15.04 1.81 8.15
N VAL A 84 13.94 1.06 8.04
CA VAL A 84 13.93 -0.32 7.57
C VAL A 84 13.46 -0.39 6.12
N SER A 85 13.85 -1.45 5.40
CA SER A 85 13.46 -1.63 4.00
C SER A 85 12.00 -2.04 3.86
N LEU A 86 11.41 -1.76 2.70
CA LEU A 86 10.07 -2.22 2.35
C LEU A 86 9.95 -3.74 2.42
N ASP A 87 10.96 -4.47 1.94
CA ASP A 87 11.00 -5.94 2.01
C ASP A 87 10.99 -6.46 3.45
N TYR A 88 11.65 -5.77 4.38
CA TYR A 88 11.61 -6.13 5.79
C TYR A 88 10.21 -5.94 6.36
N LEU A 89 9.55 -4.82 6.05
CA LEU A 89 8.18 -4.55 6.49
C LEU A 89 7.18 -5.57 5.94
N ALA A 90 7.31 -5.93 4.66
CA ALA A 90 6.46 -6.94 4.03
C ALA A 90 6.57 -8.32 4.70
N GLN A 91 7.73 -8.67 5.24
CA GLN A 91 7.95 -9.93 5.96
C GLN A 91 7.27 -9.97 7.33
N GLN A 92 6.80 -8.84 7.86
CA GLN A 92 6.11 -8.78 9.16
C GLN A 92 4.64 -9.21 9.08
N PHE A 93 4.05 -9.30 7.88
CA PHE A 93 2.68 -9.76 7.73
C PHE A 93 2.57 -11.27 7.92
N ASP A 94 1.49 -11.69 8.58
CA ASP A 94 1.07 -13.08 8.60
C ASP A 94 0.64 -13.49 7.18
N ARG A 95 1.37 -14.43 6.60
CA ARG A 95 1.17 -14.95 5.25
C ARG A 95 -0.14 -15.70 5.09
N THR A 96 -0.68 -16.25 6.18
CA THR A 96 -1.99 -16.92 6.15
C THR A 96 -3.15 -15.93 6.04
N LEU A 97 -2.88 -14.64 6.30
CA LEU A 97 -3.83 -13.55 6.28
C LEU A 97 -3.54 -12.56 5.14
N THR A 98 -2.64 -12.86 4.21
CA THR A 98 -2.18 -11.90 3.19
C THR A 98 -1.79 -12.58 1.87
N ASP A 99 -2.55 -12.28 0.82
CA ASP A 99 -2.25 -12.64 -0.57
C ASP A 99 -1.57 -11.48 -1.33
N LEU A 100 -1.83 -10.24 -0.92
CA LEU A 100 -1.36 -9.02 -1.57
C LEU A 100 -1.08 -7.92 -0.54
N VAL A 101 0.03 -7.21 -0.69
CA VAL A 101 0.29 -5.98 0.06
C VAL A 101 0.20 -4.77 -0.87
N LEU A 102 -0.73 -3.87 -0.58
CA LEU A 102 -0.81 -2.56 -1.22
C LEU A 102 0.13 -1.58 -0.50
N VAL A 103 0.93 -0.84 -1.26
CA VAL A 103 1.92 0.10 -0.71
C VAL A 103 1.54 1.53 -1.04
N GLU A 104 1.18 2.33 -0.04
CA GLU A 104 0.98 3.77 -0.17
C GLU A 104 2.20 4.53 0.34
N GLY A 105 2.94 5.18 -0.56
CA GLY A 105 4.19 5.86 -0.24
C GLY A 105 5.36 5.17 -0.94
N PHE A 106 6.55 5.16 -0.31
CA PHE A 106 7.72 4.44 -0.83
C PHE A 106 7.98 4.65 -2.34
N LYS A 107 7.86 5.90 -2.83
CA LYS A 107 7.76 6.20 -4.28
C LYS A 107 8.96 5.71 -5.11
N GLN A 108 10.12 5.64 -4.46
CA GLN A 108 11.40 5.26 -5.06
C GLN A 108 11.64 3.74 -5.02
N GLU A 109 10.79 2.96 -4.35
CA GLU A 109 10.96 1.51 -4.31
C GLU A 109 10.71 0.91 -5.70
N PRO A 110 11.58 -0.01 -6.15
CA PRO A 110 11.50 -0.64 -7.47
C PRO A 110 10.44 -1.76 -7.48
N ILE A 111 9.20 -1.43 -7.13
CA ILE A 111 8.06 -2.35 -7.12
C ILE A 111 7.01 -1.94 -8.17
N PRO A 112 6.28 -2.91 -8.77
CA PRO A 112 5.14 -2.62 -9.63
C PRO A 112 4.20 -1.62 -8.97
N LYS A 113 3.76 -0.59 -9.73
CA LYS A 113 2.92 0.48 -9.18
C LYS A 113 1.85 0.96 -10.15
N ILE A 114 0.71 1.37 -9.59
CA ILE A 114 -0.34 2.11 -10.29
C ILE A 114 -0.14 3.60 -10.02
N LEU A 115 0.06 4.38 -11.07
CA LEU A 115 0.25 5.83 -10.99
C LEU A 115 -1.09 6.56 -11.09
N LEU A 116 -1.45 7.32 -10.05
CA LEU A 116 -2.67 8.12 -10.02
C LEU A 116 -2.39 9.55 -10.45
N HIS A 117 -3.26 10.07 -11.32
CA HIS A 117 -3.28 11.47 -11.69
C HIS A 117 -4.69 11.96 -11.95
N ARG A 118 -4.94 13.25 -11.73
CA ARG A 118 -6.25 13.86 -11.96
C ARG A 118 -6.09 15.13 -12.80
N GLN A 119 -7.06 15.41 -13.67
CA GLN A 119 -6.99 16.57 -14.58
C GLN A 119 -6.94 17.89 -13.81
N GLU A 120 -7.56 17.93 -12.63
CA GLU A 120 -7.66 19.10 -11.77
C GLU A 120 -6.34 19.40 -11.03
N MET A 121 -5.33 18.53 -11.14
CA MET A 121 -4.04 18.77 -10.53
C MET A 121 -3.26 19.85 -11.28
N THR A 122 -2.64 20.77 -10.54
CA THR A 122 -1.79 21.81 -11.13
C THR A 122 -0.45 21.27 -11.63
N LYS A 123 -0.01 20.15 -11.08
CA LYS A 123 1.23 19.48 -11.48
C LYS A 123 0.95 18.58 -12.68
N PRO A 124 1.88 18.49 -13.65
CA PRO A 124 1.72 17.60 -14.81
C PRO A 124 1.78 16.13 -14.40
N LEU A 125 1.30 15.22 -15.26
CA LEU A 125 1.45 13.79 -15.06
C LEU A 125 2.92 13.43 -14.71
N PRO A 126 3.18 12.72 -13.59
CA PRO A 126 4.53 12.26 -13.28
C PRO A 126 5.11 11.37 -14.38
N GLU A 127 6.43 11.29 -14.44
CA GLU A 127 7.12 10.35 -15.32
C GLU A 127 6.64 8.91 -15.07
N ILE A 128 6.38 8.19 -16.16
CA ILE A 128 5.98 6.78 -16.15
C ILE A 128 7.26 5.95 -16.21
N ASP A 129 7.76 5.56 -15.04
CA ASP A 129 8.95 4.72 -14.92
C ASP A 129 8.67 3.25 -15.34
N GLU A 130 9.73 2.43 -15.40
CA GLU A 130 9.65 1.01 -15.78
C GLU A 130 8.81 0.15 -14.83
N TYR A 131 8.57 0.62 -13.60
CA TYR A 131 7.77 -0.06 -12.60
C TYR A 131 6.30 0.31 -12.66
N VAL A 132 5.91 1.35 -13.41
CA VAL A 132 4.51 1.72 -13.60
C VAL A 132 3.84 0.71 -14.53
N VAL A 133 2.96 -0.12 -13.96
CA VAL A 133 2.21 -1.15 -14.70
C VAL A 133 0.85 -0.65 -15.20
N ALA A 134 0.31 0.41 -14.60
CA ALA A 134 -0.90 1.09 -15.03
C ALA A 134 -0.94 2.55 -14.57
N VAL A 135 -1.69 3.38 -15.30
CA VAL A 135 -1.99 4.76 -14.93
C VAL A 135 -3.49 4.90 -14.73
N ALA A 136 -3.91 5.44 -13.58
CA ALA A 136 -5.30 5.69 -13.25
C ALA A 136 -5.61 7.19 -13.31
N THR A 137 -6.50 7.60 -14.22
CA THR A 137 -6.88 9.01 -14.45
C THR A 137 -8.40 9.21 -14.52
N ASN A 138 -8.86 10.45 -14.40
CA ASN A 138 -10.23 10.87 -14.70
C ASN A 138 -10.37 11.57 -16.05
N TYR A 139 -9.38 11.43 -16.93
CA TYR A 139 -9.32 12.07 -18.24
C TYR A 139 -8.61 11.13 -19.24
N PRO A 140 -8.95 11.19 -20.53
CA PRO A 140 -8.31 10.35 -21.54
C PRO A 140 -6.82 10.70 -21.69
N LEU A 141 -5.99 9.69 -21.93
CA LEU A 141 -4.56 9.83 -22.08
C LEU A 141 -4.02 8.76 -23.04
N GLU A 142 -3.21 9.17 -24.01
CA GLU A 142 -2.51 8.24 -24.90
C GLU A 142 -1.17 7.83 -24.25
N ILE A 143 -1.06 6.57 -23.85
CA ILE A 143 0.12 5.99 -23.20
C ILE A 143 0.33 4.54 -23.68
N ASP A 144 1.56 4.05 -23.53
CA ASP A 144 1.98 2.67 -23.82
C ASP A 144 1.80 1.72 -22.60
N ARG A 145 0.93 2.10 -21.67
CA ARG A 145 0.57 1.34 -20.46
C ARG A 145 -0.94 1.23 -20.34
N THR A 146 -1.39 0.33 -19.48
CA THR A 146 -2.82 0.20 -19.15
C THR A 146 -3.34 1.51 -18.56
N LEU A 147 -4.34 2.10 -19.21
CA LEU A 147 -5.07 3.24 -18.69
C LEU A 147 -6.32 2.76 -17.94
N LEU A 148 -6.49 3.20 -16.70
CA LEU A 148 -7.62 2.88 -15.83
C LEU A 148 -8.43 4.15 -15.54
N ASP A 149 -9.74 4.03 -15.43
CA ASP A 149 -10.58 5.11 -14.90
C ASP A 149 -10.46 5.11 -13.37
N ILE A 150 -9.84 6.15 -12.81
CA ILE A 150 -9.61 6.30 -11.36
C ILE A 150 -10.90 6.24 -10.53
N ASN A 151 -12.06 6.47 -11.15
CA ASN A 151 -13.36 6.43 -10.48
C ASN A 151 -14.11 5.09 -10.66
N ARG A 152 -13.58 4.14 -11.46
CA ARG A 152 -14.15 2.80 -11.66
C ARG A 152 -13.42 1.76 -10.84
N ILE A 153 -13.77 1.66 -9.56
CA ILE A 153 -13.18 0.71 -8.61
C ILE A 153 -13.20 -0.75 -9.11
N PRO A 154 -14.31 -1.28 -9.68
CA PRO A 154 -14.33 -2.65 -10.19
C PRO A 154 -13.30 -2.88 -11.31
N GLN A 155 -13.10 -1.91 -12.21
CA GLN A 155 -12.11 -2.01 -13.28
C GLN A 155 -10.68 -2.08 -12.72
N ILE A 156 -10.39 -1.29 -11.68
CA ILE A 156 -9.08 -1.30 -11.02
C ILE A 156 -8.88 -2.64 -10.29
N ALA A 157 -9.91 -3.16 -9.63
CA ALA A 157 -9.86 -4.47 -8.99
C ALA A 157 -9.66 -5.62 -10.00
N ASP A 158 -10.36 -5.59 -11.15
CA ASP A 158 -10.16 -6.54 -12.25
C ASP A 158 -8.70 -6.53 -12.72
N PHE A 159 -8.11 -5.35 -12.87
CA PHE A 159 -6.71 -5.21 -13.26
C PHE A 159 -5.77 -5.83 -12.22
N ILE A 160 -5.99 -5.57 -10.93
CA ILE A 160 -5.15 -6.08 -9.84
C ILE A 160 -5.26 -7.60 -9.70
N GLU A 161 -6.46 -8.15 -9.80
CA GLU A 161 -6.70 -9.59 -9.75
C GLU A 161 -5.98 -10.30 -10.91
N ASN A 162 -6.13 -9.79 -12.13
CA ASN A 162 -5.40 -10.30 -13.29
C ASN A 162 -3.89 -10.19 -13.11
N TRP A 163 -3.38 -9.05 -12.65
CA TRP A 163 -1.96 -8.86 -12.37
C TRP A 163 -1.43 -9.87 -11.33
N LEU A 164 -2.20 -10.11 -10.27
CA LEU A 164 -1.87 -11.06 -9.20
C LEU A 164 -1.81 -12.51 -9.73
N HIS A 165 -2.77 -12.91 -10.57
CA HIS A 165 -2.75 -14.22 -11.22
C HIS A 165 -1.50 -14.42 -12.10
N HIS A 166 -1.11 -13.41 -12.89
CA HIS A 166 0.11 -13.48 -13.70
C HIS A 166 1.37 -13.53 -12.83
N PHE A 167 1.39 -12.80 -11.71
CA PHE A 167 2.52 -12.82 -10.78
C PHE A 167 2.74 -14.20 -10.15
N HIS A 168 1.66 -14.95 -9.89
CA HIS A 168 1.74 -16.33 -9.42
C HIS A 168 2.02 -17.34 -10.54
N GLY A 169 1.51 -17.11 -11.75
CA GLY A 169 1.71 -17.99 -12.91
C GLY A 169 3.06 -17.85 -13.62
N ALA A 170 3.76 -16.73 -13.44
CA ALA A 170 5.10 -16.48 -13.98
C ALA A 170 6.24 -17.10 -13.13
N ARG A 171 5.90 -17.95 -12.15
CA ARG A 171 6.83 -18.58 -11.20
C ARG A 171 6.97 -20.08 -11.41
#